data_AF-A0A8T5PZ74-F1
#
_entry.id   AF-A0A8T5PZ74-F1
#
_cell.length_a   1.000
_cell.length_b   1.000
_cell.length_c   1.000
_cell.angle_alpha   90.00
_cell.angle_beta   90.00
_cell.angle_gamma   90.00
#
_symmetry.space_group_name_H-M   'P 1'
#
loop_
_entity.id
_entity.type
_entity.pdbx_description
1 polymer ?
#
loop_
_entity_poly.entity_id
_entity_poly.type
_entity_poly.pdbx_seq_one_letter_code
_entity_poly.pdbx_strand_id
1 'polypeptide(L)'
;MKYDKRWLYLSVLAIASTWLVQLTQSVKITVLIGIYWLCKSLTEKKLNLKIIMAEICGLFIAFIIWWGPMLLKYKGNFLTLGLGQYSSSTFKTGAEKAYFGVIGSAKGFYTFNDFFIAKHINRINNPIGVGVVICLLLVVSLLYIIFKFKDSKNKKEWWKFTAMLWLLFTFLGIHGGTRFPIAFWSFRFWMLFAIPMSILVSEGAWFLIRFIDGFNTNRTIKFLFRTVMLTLIIAGVWFTSGAQKYSVNTAIWGPGGWLMAKNEAEGYIWLKQNLPINTRVFPFSIAHANRMAGLDMESCEWCPEVIQFREYLINKTPDPMEAYNFLRSEGYEYAIIDAHYAEQLGANETNELISSLIASGLFQPVKQTQTTIAFKLL
;
A
#
# COMPACT_ATOMS: atom_id res chain seq x y z
N MET A 1 10.57 -26.80 15.18
CA MET A 1 10.78 -26.69 13.72
C MET A 1 12.08 -27.29 13.17
N LYS A 2 13.17 -27.45 13.94
CA LYS A 2 14.49 -27.84 13.39
C LYS A 2 14.51 -29.21 12.68
N TYR A 3 13.56 -30.10 12.97
CA TYR A 3 13.49 -31.47 12.43
C TYR A 3 12.33 -31.73 11.47
N ASP A 4 11.27 -30.93 11.50
CA ASP A 4 10.09 -31.15 10.67
C ASP A 4 10.26 -30.49 9.32
N LYS A 5 10.42 -31.26 8.24
CA LYS A 5 10.57 -30.69 6.88
C LYS A 5 9.26 -30.08 6.34
N ARG A 6 8.11 -30.33 6.98
CA ARG A 6 6.80 -29.84 6.52
C ARG A 6 6.67 -28.32 6.53
N TRP A 7 7.49 -27.60 7.30
CA TRP A 7 7.50 -26.13 7.26
C TRP A 7 7.80 -25.59 5.87
N LEU A 8 8.57 -26.34 5.05
CA LEU A 8 8.93 -25.94 3.71
C LEU A 8 7.68 -25.75 2.84
N TYR A 9 6.74 -26.69 2.86
CA TYR A 9 5.51 -26.60 2.06
C TYR A 9 4.67 -25.39 2.47
N LEU A 10 4.55 -25.16 3.78
CA LEU A 10 3.85 -23.99 4.30
C LEU A 10 4.54 -22.68 3.88
N SER A 11 5.88 -22.63 3.88
CA SER A 11 6.62 -21.47 3.40
C SER A 11 6.47 -21.25 1.90
N VAL A 12 6.50 -22.32 1.08
CA VAL A 12 6.26 -22.25 -0.36
C VAL A 12 4.87 -21.64 -0.64
N LEU A 13 3.83 -22.15 0.03
CA LEU A 13 2.47 -21.64 -0.11
C LEU A 13 2.33 -20.19 0.37
N ALA A 14 2.96 -19.83 1.49
CA ALA A 14 2.93 -18.46 2.00
C ALA A 14 3.62 -17.47 1.05
N ILE A 15 4.76 -17.86 0.48
CA ILE A 15 5.50 -17.03 -0.50
C ILE A 15 4.71 -16.92 -1.79
N ALA A 16 4.16 -18.02 -2.32
CA ALA A 16 3.30 -17.99 -3.50
C ALA A 16 2.11 -17.06 -3.30
N SER A 17 1.39 -17.20 -2.18
CA SER A 17 0.25 -16.35 -1.83
C SER A 17 0.65 -14.88 -1.74
N THR A 18 1.79 -14.60 -1.12
CA THR A 18 2.33 -13.23 -1.02
C THR A 18 2.59 -12.63 -2.40
N TRP A 19 3.10 -13.41 -3.34
CA TRP A 19 3.37 -12.98 -4.72
C TRP A 19 2.12 -12.84 -5.58
N LEU A 20 1.03 -13.53 -5.24
CA LEU A 20 -0.26 -13.40 -5.92
C LEU A 20 -1.06 -12.18 -5.46
N VAL A 21 -0.92 -11.76 -4.20
CA VAL A 21 -1.71 -10.65 -3.64
C VAL A 21 -1.27 -9.29 -4.17
N GLN A 22 0.02 -8.95 -4.12
CA GLN A 22 0.48 -7.62 -4.52
C GLN A 22 1.98 -7.55 -4.81
N LEU A 23 2.37 -7.49 -6.09
CA LEU A 23 3.77 -7.54 -6.53
C LEU A 23 4.69 -6.58 -5.78
N THR A 24 4.26 -5.32 -5.60
CA THR A 24 5.08 -4.28 -4.97
C THR A 24 5.41 -4.57 -3.50
N GLN A 25 4.56 -5.33 -2.80
CA GLN A 25 4.85 -5.81 -1.44
C GLN A 25 5.65 -7.09 -1.46
N SER A 26 5.37 -7.98 -2.41
CA SER A 26 6.08 -9.25 -2.55
C SER A 26 7.57 -9.05 -2.78
N VAL A 27 7.96 -8.08 -3.62
CA VAL A 27 9.37 -7.73 -3.84
C VAL A 27 10.04 -7.31 -2.53
N LYS A 28 9.39 -6.47 -1.72
CA LYS A 28 9.93 -6.01 -0.43
C LYS A 28 10.09 -7.17 0.55
N ILE A 29 9.09 -8.05 0.62
CA ILE A 29 9.11 -9.23 1.47
C ILE A 29 10.22 -10.19 1.03
N THR A 30 10.41 -10.40 -0.26
CA THR A 30 11.53 -11.21 -0.79
C THR A 30 12.88 -10.62 -0.39
N VAL A 31 13.07 -9.30 -0.44
CA VAL A 31 14.31 -8.68 0.07
C VAL A 31 14.49 -8.93 1.57
N LEU A 32 13.42 -8.81 2.37
CA LEU A 32 13.46 -9.12 3.80
C LEU A 32 13.83 -10.60 4.07
N ILE A 33 13.24 -11.54 3.34
CA ILE A 33 13.58 -12.97 3.47
C ILE A 33 15.03 -13.22 3.01
N GLY A 34 15.49 -12.57 1.95
CA GLY A 34 16.89 -12.59 1.50
C GLY A 34 17.87 -12.10 2.58
N ILE A 35 17.57 -10.98 3.24
CA ILE A 35 18.35 -10.48 4.39
C ILE A 35 18.39 -11.53 5.52
N TYR A 36 17.24 -12.12 5.84
CA TYR A 36 17.14 -13.18 6.85
C TYR A 36 17.97 -14.41 6.50
N TRP A 37 17.88 -14.88 5.25
CA TRP A 37 18.66 -16.00 4.74
C TRP A 37 20.17 -15.71 4.81
N LEU A 38 20.60 -14.51 4.41
CA LEU A 38 21.99 -14.08 4.43
C LEU A 38 22.53 -14.07 5.87
N CYS A 39 21.83 -13.40 6.79
CA CYS A 39 22.21 -13.34 8.21
C CYS A 39 22.37 -14.73 8.83
N LYS A 40 21.40 -15.60 8.57
CA LYS A 40 21.41 -16.97 9.07
C LYS A 40 22.56 -17.76 8.49
N SER A 41 22.80 -17.66 7.18
CA SER A 41 23.86 -18.40 6.49
C SER A 41 25.25 -17.96 6.96
N LEU A 42 25.46 -16.65 7.16
CA LEU A 42 26.69 -16.09 7.72
C LEU A 42 26.93 -16.57 9.16
N THR A 43 25.89 -16.59 10.00
CA THR A 43 25.99 -17.00 11.41
C THR A 43 26.23 -18.51 11.54
N GLU A 44 25.48 -19.33 10.80
CA GLU A 44 25.59 -20.79 10.83
C GLU A 44 26.81 -21.29 10.05
N LYS A 45 27.46 -20.42 9.26
CA LYS A 45 28.53 -20.74 8.28
C LYS A 45 28.12 -21.86 7.33
N LYS A 46 26.83 -21.93 6.99
CA LYS A 46 26.23 -22.95 6.13
C LYS A 46 25.13 -22.32 5.30
N LEU A 47 25.09 -22.63 3.99
CA LEU A 47 24.03 -22.16 3.11
C LEU A 47 22.73 -22.90 3.45
N ASN A 48 21.70 -22.14 3.85
CA ASN A 48 20.41 -22.73 4.15
C ASN A 48 19.57 -22.85 2.87
N LEU A 49 19.93 -23.81 2.01
CA LEU A 49 19.31 -24.02 0.69
C LEU A 49 17.79 -24.25 0.76
N LYS A 50 17.27 -24.74 1.90
CA LYS A 50 15.83 -24.96 2.08
C LYS A 50 15.04 -23.65 2.06
N ILE A 51 15.61 -22.55 2.57
CA ILE A 51 14.94 -21.24 2.53
C ILE A 51 14.88 -20.73 1.09
N ILE A 52 16.02 -20.76 0.38
CA ILE A 52 16.07 -20.39 -1.04
C ILE A 52 15.10 -21.23 -1.86
N MET A 53 15.07 -22.54 -1.62
CA MET A 53 14.16 -23.45 -2.33
C MET A 53 12.70 -23.09 -2.04
N ALA A 54 12.36 -22.70 -0.81
CA ALA A 54 11.01 -22.21 -0.48
C ALA A 54 10.64 -20.96 -1.30
N GLU A 55 11.58 -20.00 -1.42
CA GLU A 55 11.41 -18.79 -2.21
C GLU A 55 11.23 -19.10 -3.70
N ILE A 56 12.15 -19.87 -4.29
CA ILE A 56 12.12 -20.19 -5.71
C ILE A 56 10.85 -20.97 -6.05
N CYS A 57 10.49 -22.00 -5.27
CA CYS A 57 9.27 -22.76 -5.52
C CYS A 57 8.01 -21.91 -5.34
N GLY A 58 7.96 -21.04 -4.32
CA GLY A 58 6.82 -20.12 -4.12
C GLY A 58 6.66 -19.13 -5.28
N LEU A 59 7.77 -18.52 -5.72
CA LEU A 59 7.82 -17.65 -6.90
C LEU A 59 7.37 -18.38 -8.16
N PHE A 60 7.87 -19.58 -8.39
CA PHE A 60 7.54 -20.39 -9.54
C PHE A 60 6.05 -20.74 -9.60
N ILE A 61 5.44 -21.10 -8.45
CA ILE A 61 4.00 -21.35 -8.35
C ILE A 61 3.21 -20.08 -8.66
N ALA A 62 3.55 -18.94 -8.05
CA ALA A 62 2.87 -17.67 -8.33
C ALA A 62 3.02 -17.26 -9.81
N PHE A 63 4.17 -17.56 -10.41
CA PHE A 63 4.43 -17.31 -11.82
C PHE A 63 3.56 -18.20 -12.72
N ILE A 64 3.52 -19.50 -12.49
CA ILE A 64 2.70 -20.42 -13.30
C ILE A 64 1.21 -20.07 -13.19
N ILE A 65 0.73 -19.83 -11.97
CA ILE A 65 -0.71 -19.66 -11.71
C ILE A 65 -1.23 -18.32 -12.26
N TRP A 66 -0.44 -17.25 -12.17
CA TRP A 66 -0.94 -15.90 -12.44
C TRP A 66 0.00 -15.08 -13.32
N TRP A 67 1.23 -14.81 -12.87
CA TRP A 67 2.06 -13.80 -13.54
C TRP A 67 2.46 -14.20 -14.96
N GLY A 68 2.75 -15.48 -15.21
CA GLY A 68 3.06 -16.01 -16.54
C GLY A 68 1.89 -15.86 -17.51
N PRO A 69 0.69 -16.41 -17.20
CA PRO A 69 -0.50 -16.20 -18.01
C PRO A 69 -0.82 -14.72 -18.26
N MET A 70 -0.67 -13.87 -17.24
CA MET A 70 -0.91 -12.43 -17.36
C MET A 70 0.13 -11.76 -18.26
N LEU A 71 1.41 -12.08 -18.13
CA LEU A 71 2.46 -11.57 -19.03
C LEU A 71 2.20 -11.98 -20.49
N LEU A 72 1.76 -13.22 -20.72
CA LEU A 72 1.40 -13.68 -22.07
C LEU A 72 0.17 -12.93 -22.60
N LYS A 73 -0.91 -12.83 -21.80
CA LYS A 73 -2.15 -12.14 -22.18
C LYS A 73 -1.91 -10.68 -22.55
N TYR A 74 -1.08 -9.98 -21.79
CA TYR A 74 -0.76 -8.57 -22.00
C TYR A 74 0.52 -8.35 -22.81
N LYS A 75 1.04 -9.37 -23.52
CA LYS A 75 2.23 -9.29 -24.39
C LYS A 75 3.46 -8.66 -23.71
N GLY A 76 3.63 -8.91 -22.40
CA GLY A 76 4.72 -8.36 -21.59
C GLY A 76 4.58 -6.87 -21.27
N ASN A 77 3.42 -6.25 -21.52
CA ASN A 77 3.19 -4.86 -21.15
C ASN A 77 2.99 -4.73 -19.63
N PHE A 78 4.08 -4.43 -18.93
CA PHE A 78 4.07 -4.22 -17.48
C PHE A 78 3.23 -3.01 -17.04
N LEU A 79 3.01 -2.02 -17.91
CA LEU A 79 2.14 -0.87 -17.61
C LEU A 79 0.68 -1.33 -17.47
N THR A 80 0.19 -2.15 -18.40
CA THR A 80 -1.19 -2.68 -18.35
C THR A 80 -1.41 -3.68 -17.20
N LEU A 81 -0.34 -4.27 -16.66
CA LEU A 81 -0.40 -5.09 -15.45
C LEU A 81 -0.46 -4.26 -14.15
N GLY A 82 -0.56 -2.93 -14.25
CA GLY A 82 -0.54 -2.02 -13.10
C GLY A 82 0.83 -1.95 -12.42
N LEU A 83 1.89 -2.41 -13.08
CA LEU A 83 3.26 -2.44 -12.55
C LEU A 83 4.05 -1.19 -12.92
N GLY A 84 3.66 -0.51 -13.99
CA GLY A 84 4.05 0.87 -14.24
C GLY A 84 2.84 1.79 -14.07
N GLN A 85 3.00 2.89 -13.32
CA GLN A 85 2.12 4.03 -13.53
C GLN A 85 2.73 4.86 -14.66
N TYR A 86 1.89 5.35 -15.57
CA TYR A 86 2.26 6.44 -16.47
C TYR A 86 2.78 7.58 -15.60
N SER A 87 4.09 7.81 -15.64
CA SER A 87 4.61 9.13 -15.36
C SER A 87 3.94 10.01 -16.40
N SER A 88 3.05 10.91 -15.98
CA SER A 88 2.63 12.03 -16.82
C SER A 88 3.86 12.53 -17.58
N SER A 89 3.69 12.76 -18.87
CA SER A 89 4.68 12.99 -19.93
C SER A 89 5.60 14.21 -19.76
N THR A 90 5.77 14.71 -18.54
CA THR A 90 6.82 15.68 -18.23
C THR A 90 8.18 15.00 -18.41
N PHE A 91 8.88 15.41 -19.47
CA PHE A 91 10.26 15.04 -19.76
C PHE A 91 11.12 15.29 -18.52
N LYS A 92 11.44 14.22 -17.79
CA LYS A 92 12.35 14.27 -16.64
C LYS A 92 13.75 14.64 -17.13
N THR A 93 14.24 15.81 -16.73
CA THR A 93 15.63 16.24 -16.96
C THR A 93 16.50 15.92 -15.75
N GLY A 94 17.74 15.45 -15.96
CA GLY A 94 18.73 15.27 -14.89
C GLY A 94 18.49 14.08 -13.94
N ALA A 95 18.74 14.28 -12.64
CA ALA A 95 18.68 13.25 -11.58
C ALA A 95 17.30 12.55 -11.46
N GLU A 96 16.25 13.15 -12.02
CA GLU A 96 14.93 12.53 -12.13
C GLU A 96 14.89 11.31 -13.08
N LYS A 97 15.85 11.18 -14.02
CA LYS A 97 16.02 9.97 -14.85
C LYS A 97 16.54 8.77 -14.06
N ALA A 98 17.30 9.00 -12.99
CA ALA A 98 17.75 7.95 -12.09
C ALA A 98 16.64 7.47 -11.13
N TYR A 99 15.48 8.12 -11.17
CA TYR A 99 14.35 7.80 -10.33
C TYR A 99 13.60 6.56 -10.85
N PHE A 100 14.01 5.39 -10.38
CA PHE A 100 13.20 4.17 -10.45
C PHE A 100 12.13 4.25 -9.38
N GLY A 101 10.99 4.86 -9.70
CA GLY A 101 9.92 5.01 -8.74
C GLY A 101 8.63 5.53 -9.34
N VAL A 102 7.53 4.98 -8.84
CA VAL A 102 6.16 5.37 -9.20
C VAL A 102 5.82 6.75 -8.64
N ILE A 103 5.24 7.60 -9.48
CA ILE A 103 4.79 8.95 -9.15
C ILE A 103 3.33 8.87 -8.68
N GLY A 104 3.08 9.20 -7.42
CA GLY A 104 1.72 9.34 -6.89
C GLY A 104 1.72 10.06 -5.53
N SER A 105 0.55 10.11 -4.87
CA SER A 105 0.34 10.67 -3.51
C SER A 105 1.25 10.05 -2.41
N ALA A 106 2.02 9.03 -2.80
CA ALA A 106 3.10 8.37 -2.07
C ALA A 106 4.39 9.21 -1.88
N LYS A 107 4.60 10.33 -2.58
CA LYS A 107 5.82 11.16 -2.51
C LYS A 107 5.91 12.07 -1.27
N GLY A 108 5.46 11.60 -0.10
CA GLY A 108 5.64 12.36 1.13
C GLY A 108 7.12 12.45 1.51
N PHE A 109 7.68 13.65 1.65
CA PHE A 109 8.98 13.83 2.29
C PHE A 109 8.84 13.55 3.78
N TYR A 110 9.35 12.40 4.23
CA TYR A 110 9.34 12.06 5.66
C TYR A 110 10.53 12.72 6.35
N THR A 111 10.25 13.37 7.47
CA THR A 111 11.21 13.97 8.38
C THR A 111 11.39 13.05 9.60
N PHE A 112 12.40 13.32 10.43
CA PHE A 112 12.52 12.61 11.71
C PHE A 112 11.29 12.83 12.59
N ASN A 113 10.70 14.03 12.56
CA ASN A 113 9.49 14.35 13.32
C ASN A 113 8.32 13.40 13.01
N ASP A 114 8.21 12.94 11.76
CA ASP A 114 7.20 11.98 11.33
C ASP A 114 7.34 10.59 11.97
N PHE A 115 8.50 10.27 12.59
CA PHE A 115 8.68 9.05 13.38
C PHE A 115 8.29 9.29 14.84
N PHE A 116 8.73 10.38 15.45
CA PHE A 116 8.55 10.63 16.89
C PHE A 116 7.10 11.04 17.24
N ILE A 117 6.40 11.76 16.37
CA ILE A 117 5.08 12.30 16.66
C ILE A 117 4.03 11.60 15.80
N ALA A 118 3.15 10.84 16.46
CA ALA A 118 1.96 10.32 15.81
C ALA A 118 0.98 11.47 15.50
N LYS A 119 0.58 11.58 14.23
CA LYS A 119 -0.34 12.64 13.80
C LYS A 119 -1.79 12.25 14.13
N HIS A 120 -2.56 13.22 14.63
CA HIS A 120 -4.01 13.08 14.86
C HIS A 120 -4.78 12.92 13.54
N ILE A 121 -4.41 13.72 12.53
CA ILE A 121 -4.89 13.55 11.17
C ILE A 121 -3.83 12.74 10.43
N ASN A 122 -4.14 11.48 10.16
CA ASN A 122 -3.18 10.53 9.60
C ASN A 122 -3.69 9.93 8.28
N ARG A 123 -2.79 9.27 7.55
CA ARG A 123 -3.13 8.63 6.28
C ARG A 123 -3.99 7.40 6.54
N ILE A 124 -5.11 7.29 5.83
CA ILE A 124 -6.10 6.20 5.96
C ILE A 124 -5.45 4.82 5.89
N ASN A 125 -4.53 4.62 4.95
CA ASN A 125 -3.98 3.31 4.65
C ASN A 125 -2.68 2.99 5.40
N ASN A 126 -1.97 3.98 5.93
CA ASN A 126 -0.64 3.82 6.53
C ASN A 126 -0.40 4.94 7.56
N PRO A 127 -0.92 4.81 8.80
CA PRO A 127 -0.71 5.81 9.80
C PRO A 127 0.79 5.93 10.15
N ILE A 128 1.32 7.15 10.07
CA ILE A 128 2.71 7.46 10.37
C ILE A 128 2.89 7.91 11.82
N GLY A 129 4.14 7.87 12.31
CA GLY A 129 4.50 8.18 13.68
C GLY A 129 4.36 6.96 14.58
N VAL A 130 5.47 6.59 15.21
CA VAL A 130 5.57 5.45 16.14
C VAL A 130 5.55 5.92 17.59
N GLY A 131 5.71 7.22 17.84
CA GLY A 131 5.63 7.80 19.18
C GLY A 131 7.00 7.84 19.88
N VAL A 132 7.21 8.88 20.68
CA VAL A 132 8.48 9.13 21.35
C VAL A 132 8.92 7.98 22.26
N VAL A 133 7.98 7.33 22.96
CA VAL A 133 8.29 6.22 23.87
C VAL A 133 8.85 5.02 23.11
N ILE A 134 8.24 4.66 21.97
CA ILE A 134 8.74 3.56 21.13
C ILE A 134 10.11 3.94 20.55
N CYS A 135 10.30 5.18 20.11
CA CYS A 135 11.61 5.65 19.62
C CYS A 135 12.69 5.57 20.71
N LEU A 136 12.40 5.97 21.95
CA LEU A 136 13.36 5.88 23.06
C LEU A 136 13.71 4.42 23.40
N LEU A 137 12.71 3.54 23.46
CA LEU A 137 12.95 2.10 23.67
C LEU A 137 13.76 1.47 22.54
N LEU A 138 13.55 1.91 21.30
CA LEU A 138 14.37 1.50 20.17
C LEU A 138 15.83 1.92 20.35
N VAL A 139 16.08 3.18 20.77
CA VAL A 139 17.45 3.65 21.07
C VAL A 139 18.08 2.81 22.17
N VAL A 140 17.37 2.54 23.27
CA VAL A 140 17.83 1.65 24.35
C VAL A 140 18.17 0.26 23.80
N SER A 141 17.33 -0.32 22.96
CA SER A 141 17.60 -1.61 22.32
C SER A 141 18.84 -1.58 21.44
N LEU A 142 19.02 -0.54 20.62
CA LEU A 142 20.16 -0.43 19.71
C LEU A 142 21.46 -0.29 20.51
N LEU A 143 21.48 0.55 21.54
CA LEU A 143 22.63 0.68 22.45
C LEU A 143 22.93 -0.65 23.14
N TYR A 144 21.91 -1.31 23.70
CA TYR A 144 22.07 -2.62 24.34
C TYR A 144 22.70 -3.65 23.39
N ILE A 145 22.17 -3.78 22.17
CA ILE A 145 22.68 -4.73 21.17
C ILE A 145 24.12 -4.38 20.75
N ILE A 146 24.44 -3.10 20.57
CA ILE A 146 25.80 -2.66 20.21
C ILE A 146 26.80 -2.99 21.33
N PHE A 147 26.48 -2.66 22.58
CA PHE A 147 27.37 -2.95 23.71
C PHE A 147 27.52 -4.45 23.97
N LYS A 148 26.47 -5.24 23.74
CA LYS A 148 26.50 -6.71 23.86
C LYS A 148 26.88 -7.44 22.57
N PHE A 149 27.26 -6.73 21.51
CA PHE A 149 27.53 -7.35 20.21
C PHE A 149 28.65 -8.39 20.26
N LYS A 150 29.68 -8.16 21.09
CA LYS A 150 30.78 -9.10 21.30
C LYS A 150 30.31 -10.44 21.86
N ASP A 151 29.38 -10.40 22.82
CA ASP A 151 28.78 -11.57 23.47
C ASP A 151 27.73 -12.24 22.55
N SER A 152 27.12 -11.45 21.66
CA SER A 152 26.07 -11.85 20.72
C SER A 152 26.57 -12.65 19.50
N LYS A 153 27.88 -12.91 19.38
CA LYS A 153 28.42 -13.85 18.36
C LYS A 153 27.90 -15.29 18.54
N ASN A 154 27.19 -15.55 19.63
CA ASN A 154 26.48 -16.79 19.86
C ASN A 154 25.39 -17.04 18.80
N LYS A 155 25.35 -18.26 18.26
CA LYS A 155 24.39 -18.73 17.24
C LYS A 155 22.91 -18.61 17.63
N LYS A 156 22.57 -18.15 18.83
CA LYS A 156 21.19 -18.01 19.33
C LYS A 156 20.61 -16.61 19.06
N GLU A 157 21.43 -15.59 18.85
CA GLU A 157 20.97 -14.18 18.82
C GLU A 157 21.04 -13.51 17.43
N TRP A 158 21.36 -14.24 16.37
CA TRP A 158 21.47 -13.69 15.00
C TRP A 158 20.19 -13.02 14.49
N TRP A 159 19.03 -13.40 15.03
CA TRP A 159 17.76 -12.77 14.68
C TRP A 159 17.74 -11.27 15.05
N LYS A 160 18.49 -10.85 16.08
CA LYS A 160 18.64 -9.43 16.46
C LYS A 160 19.32 -8.65 15.34
N PHE A 161 20.39 -9.23 14.78
CA PHE A 161 21.10 -8.66 13.64
C PHE A 161 20.21 -8.61 12.39
N THR A 162 19.43 -9.67 12.14
CA THR A 162 18.42 -9.65 11.06
C THR A 162 17.40 -8.54 11.25
N ALA A 163 16.84 -8.38 12.46
CA ALA A 163 15.88 -7.33 12.75
C ALA A 163 16.50 -5.92 12.58
N MET A 164 17.77 -5.72 12.94
CA MET A 164 18.48 -4.46 12.67
C MET A 164 18.63 -4.17 11.18
N LEU A 165 18.99 -5.17 10.36
CA LEU A 165 19.11 -4.99 8.92
C LEU A 165 17.74 -4.78 8.26
N TRP A 166 16.69 -5.45 8.75
CA TRP A 166 15.31 -5.17 8.34
C TRP A 166 14.88 -3.76 8.71
N LEU A 167 15.20 -3.29 9.92
CA LEU A 167 14.93 -1.92 10.36
C LEU A 167 15.63 -0.91 9.43
N LEU A 168 16.91 -1.14 9.13
CA LEU A 168 17.68 -0.28 8.22
C LEU A 168 17.07 -0.27 6.82
N PHE A 169 16.80 -1.45 6.25
CA PHE A 169 16.19 -1.56 4.91
C PHE A 169 14.84 -0.85 4.83
N THR A 170 13.97 -1.08 5.81
CA THR A 170 12.64 -0.47 5.84
C THR A 170 12.69 1.03 6.10
N PHE A 171 13.61 1.50 6.95
CA PHE A 171 13.87 2.92 7.17
C PHE A 171 14.37 3.63 5.90
N LEU A 172 15.34 3.03 5.20
CA LEU A 172 15.81 3.52 3.90
C LEU A 172 14.66 3.52 2.87
N GLY A 173 13.81 2.49 2.90
CA GLY A 173 12.61 2.39 2.07
C GLY A 173 11.60 3.52 2.31
N ILE A 174 11.38 3.95 3.56
CA ILE A 174 10.54 5.12 3.90
C ILE A 174 11.14 6.41 3.33
N HIS A 175 12.47 6.54 3.27
CA HIS A 175 13.15 7.70 2.68
C HIS A 175 13.45 7.55 1.18
N GLY A 176 13.08 6.43 0.58
CA GLY A 176 13.25 6.17 -0.84
C GLY A 176 12.50 7.21 -1.67
N GLY A 177 13.13 7.68 -2.74
CA GLY A 177 12.56 8.67 -3.65
C GLY A 177 12.42 10.09 -3.13
N THR A 178 12.86 10.36 -1.91
CA THR A 178 12.86 11.72 -1.34
C THR A 178 14.26 12.13 -0.95
N ARG A 179 14.98 11.24 -0.27
CA ARG A 179 16.40 11.44 0.09
C ARG A 179 17.34 10.49 -0.65
N PHE A 180 16.83 9.33 -1.06
CA PHE A 180 17.58 8.33 -1.82
C PHE A 180 17.01 8.21 -3.24
N PRO A 181 17.86 7.98 -4.26
CA PRO A 181 17.42 7.91 -5.67
C PRO A 181 16.53 6.69 -5.98
N ILE A 182 16.49 5.70 -5.09
CA ILE A 182 15.70 4.48 -5.25
C ILE A 182 14.41 4.62 -4.44
N ALA A 183 13.25 4.47 -5.09
CA ALA A 183 11.95 4.65 -4.45
C ALA A 183 11.08 3.39 -4.58
N PHE A 184 10.86 2.69 -3.47
CA PHE A 184 10.04 1.48 -3.44
C PHE A 184 8.63 1.76 -2.87
N TRP A 185 7.90 2.79 -3.31
CA TRP A 185 6.59 3.17 -2.71
C TRP A 185 6.69 3.39 -1.19
N SER A 186 7.34 4.49 -0.83
CA SER A 186 7.85 4.77 0.51
C SER A 186 6.79 4.74 1.62
N PHE A 187 5.57 5.20 1.32
CA PHE A 187 4.47 5.18 2.29
C PHE A 187 4.09 3.78 2.79
N ARG A 188 4.25 2.72 1.98
CA ARG A 188 3.91 1.35 2.40
C ARG A 188 5.02 0.68 3.22
N PHE A 189 6.21 1.29 3.31
CA PHE A 189 7.23 0.75 4.20
C PHE A 189 6.91 0.98 5.66
N TRP A 190 6.02 1.90 6.03
CA TRP A 190 5.63 2.10 7.42
C TRP A 190 5.08 0.82 8.07
N MET A 191 4.27 0.04 7.34
CA MET A 191 3.81 -1.27 7.81
C MET A 191 4.96 -2.27 7.99
N LEU A 192 5.87 -2.34 7.01
CA LEU A 192 7.02 -3.25 7.08
C LEU A 192 8.02 -2.84 8.16
N PHE A 193 8.19 -1.55 8.38
CA PHE A 193 9.07 -0.95 9.40
C PHE A 193 8.58 -1.26 10.81
N ALA A 194 7.27 -1.32 11.02
CA ALA A 194 6.69 -1.68 12.32
C ALA A 194 7.13 -3.08 12.79
N ILE A 195 7.37 -4.03 11.88
CA ILE A 195 7.78 -5.40 12.20
C ILE A 195 9.16 -5.44 12.91
N PRO A 196 10.29 -5.08 12.28
CA PRO A 196 11.59 -5.08 12.94
C PRO A 196 11.65 -4.10 14.11
N MET A 197 10.93 -2.97 14.03
CA MET A 197 10.87 -2.03 15.14
C MET A 197 10.25 -2.66 16.39
N SER A 198 9.11 -3.35 16.27
CA SER A 198 8.43 -3.99 17.40
C SER A 198 9.30 -5.07 18.05
N ILE A 199 10.00 -5.87 17.24
CA ILE A 199 10.96 -6.87 17.68
C ILE A 199 12.07 -6.22 18.52
N LEU A 200 12.71 -5.16 18.01
CA LEU A 200 13.81 -4.51 18.72
C LEU A 200 13.34 -3.75 19.96
N VAL A 201 12.21 -3.03 19.88
CA VAL A 201 11.62 -2.33 21.02
C VAL A 201 11.28 -3.31 22.15
N SER A 202 10.86 -4.53 21.84
CA SER A 202 10.63 -5.56 22.85
C SER A 202 11.89 -5.93 23.63
N GLU A 203 13.05 -6.01 22.97
CA GLU A 203 14.35 -6.22 23.61
C GLU A 203 14.76 -5.03 24.49
N GLY A 204 14.52 -3.80 24.02
CA GLY A 204 14.77 -2.58 24.79
C GLY A 204 13.93 -2.53 26.07
N ALA A 205 12.62 -2.80 25.96
CA ALA A 205 11.72 -2.87 27.10
C ALA A 205 12.15 -3.97 28.09
N TRP A 206 12.48 -5.15 27.59
CA TRP A 206 12.92 -6.27 28.41
C TRP A 206 14.26 -6.03 29.09
N PHE A 207 15.19 -5.34 28.43
CA PHE A 207 16.45 -4.90 29.03
C PHE A 207 16.21 -3.99 30.24
N LEU A 208 15.31 -3.00 30.12
CA LEU A 208 14.95 -2.14 31.26
C LEU A 208 14.36 -2.96 32.41
N ILE A 209 13.47 -3.92 32.13
CA ILE A 209 12.86 -4.81 33.14
C ILE A 209 13.94 -5.61 33.87
N ARG A 210 14.91 -6.16 33.14
CA ARG A 210 16.04 -6.89 33.72
C ARG A 210 17.01 -6.01 34.48
N PHE A 211 17.16 -4.75 34.09
CA PHE A 211 18.02 -3.81 34.80
C PHE A 211 17.60 -3.64 36.26
N ILE A 212 16.28 -3.68 36.54
CA ILE A 212 15.73 -3.65 37.91
C ILE A 212 16.24 -4.83 38.75
N ASP A 213 16.55 -5.96 38.12
CA ASP A 213 16.98 -7.16 38.82
C ASP A 213 18.39 -7.04 39.39
N GLY A 214 19.19 -6.14 38.83
CA GLY A 214 20.54 -5.83 39.30
C GLY A 214 20.58 -5.06 40.62
N PHE A 215 19.48 -4.44 41.05
CA PHE A 215 19.45 -3.75 42.35
C PHE A 215 19.41 -4.73 43.53
N ASN A 216 20.11 -4.40 44.61
CA ASN A 216 20.11 -5.20 45.83
C ASN A 216 18.90 -4.87 46.74
N THR A 217 17.68 -5.13 46.24
CA THR A 217 16.41 -4.85 46.92
C THR A 217 15.56 -6.11 47.08
N ASN A 218 14.60 -6.07 48.00
CA ASN A 218 13.66 -7.17 48.27
C ASN A 218 12.85 -7.53 47.00
N ARG A 219 12.54 -8.82 46.82
CA ARG A 219 11.77 -9.38 45.70
C ARG A 219 10.44 -8.67 45.47
N THR A 220 9.73 -8.29 46.53
CA THR A 220 8.45 -7.57 46.44
C THR A 220 8.63 -6.19 45.82
N ILE A 221 9.69 -5.46 46.20
CA ILE A 221 10.02 -4.14 45.67
C ILE A 221 10.40 -4.25 44.18
N LYS A 222 11.19 -5.26 43.81
CA LYS A 222 11.53 -5.54 42.40
C LYS A 222 10.28 -5.82 41.57
N PHE A 223 9.38 -6.67 42.06
CA PHE A 223 8.12 -6.95 41.38
C PHE A 223 7.29 -5.68 41.16
N LEU A 224 7.15 -4.85 42.20
CA LEU A 224 6.44 -3.57 42.10
C LEU A 224 7.08 -2.66 41.05
N PHE A 225 8.40 -2.48 41.06
CA PHE A 225 9.08 -1.65 40.06
C PHE A 225 8.91 -2.17 38.63
N ARG A 226 8.97 -3.49 38.41
CA ARG A 226 8.74 -4.09 37.09
C ARG A 226 7.32 -3.80 36.61
N THR A 227 6.32 -3.97 37.47
CA THR A 227 4.91 -3.71 37.15
C THR A 227 4.70 -2.23 36.82
N VAL A 228 5.18 -1.32 37.68
CA VAL A 228 5.08 0.13 37.45
C VAL A 228 5.74 0.52 36.13
N MET A 229 6.94 0.02 35.84
CA MET A 229 7.62 0.34 34.59
C MET A 229 6.90 -0.22 33.37
N LEU A 230 6.37 -1.43 33.43
CA LEU A 230 5.56 -2.00 32.35
C LEU A 230 4.30 -1.16 32.11
N THR A 231 3.61 -0.76 33.17
CA THR A 231 2.43 0.12 33.10
C THR A 231 2.80 1.48 32.49
N LEU A 232 3.92 2.09 32.89
CA LEU A 232 4.40 3.35 32.31
C LEU A 232 4.74 3.23 30.83
N ILE A 233 5.37 2.11 30.41
CA ILE A 233 5.65 1.85 29.00
C ILE A 233 4.34 1.73 28.21
N ILE A 234 3.39 0.91 28.68
CA ILE A 234 2.10 0.71 27.99
C ILE A 234 1.32 2.01 27.91
N ALA A 235 1.19 2.74 29.02
CA ALA A 235 0.52 4.04 29.06
C ALA A 235 1.23 5.04 28.13
N GLY A 236 2.56 5.10 28.17
CA GLY A 236 3.35 5.97 27.31
C GLY A 236 3.16 5.67 25.82
N VAL A 237 3.17 4.39 25.42
CA VAL A 237 2.86 3.97 24.05
C VAL A 237 1.44 4.37 23.64
N TRP A 238 0.46 4.15 24.53
CA TRP A 238 -0.93 4.51 24.28
C TRP A 238 -1.09 6.02 24.06
N PHE A 239 -0.59 6.86 24.95
CA PHE A 239 -0.79 8.32 24.86
C PHE A 239 0.06 8.99 23.77
N THR A 240 1.22 8.41 23.40
CA THR A 240 2.11 9.01 22.38
C THR A 240 1.86 8.52 20.96
N SER A 241 1.18 7.39 20.78
CA SER A 241 0.89 6.85 19.45
C SER A 241 -0.39 5.99 19.35
N GLY A 242 -0.73 5.24 20.39
CA GLY A 242 -1.83 4.29 20.37
C GLY A 242 -3.19 4.98 20.19
N ALA A 243 -3.48 6.02 20.97
CA ALA A 243 -4.73 6.75 20.93
C ALA A 243 -4.97 7.43 19.56
N GLN A 244 -3.93 8.04 18.98
CA GLN A 244 -4.00 8.67 17.67
C GLN A 244 -4.29 7.65 16.57
N LYS A 245 -3.61 6.49 16.61
CA LYS A 245 -3.84 5.41 15.64
C LYS A 245 -5.20 4.76 15.81
N TYR A 246 -5.63 4.56 17.05
CA TYR A 246 -6.95 4.04 17.37
C TYR A 246 -8.03 4.96 16.80
N SER A 247 -7.96 6.26 17.09
CA SER A 247 -8.87 7.29 16.57
C SER A 247 -9.01 7.25 15.06
N VAL A 248 -7.90 7.10 14.32
CA VAL A 248 -7.92 7.06 12.85
C VAL A 248 -8.52 5.75 12.34
N ASN A 249 -8.19 4.62 12.97
CA ASN A 249 -8.69 3.31 12.55
C ASN A 249 -10.16 3.07 12.90
N THR A 250 -10.69 3.74 13.92
CA THR A 250 -12.11 3.66 14.32
C THR A 250 -12.93 4.84 13.83
N ALA A 251 -12.32 5.81 13.14
CA ALA A 251 -13.06 6.88 12.50
C ALA A 251 -14.03 6.30 11.46
N ILE A 252 -15.26 6.83 11.46
CA ILE A 252 -16.19 6.58 10.37
C ILE A 252 -15.68 7.37 9.18
N TRP A 253 -15.05 6.67 8.25
CA TRP A 253 -14.64 7.25 6.98
C TRP A 253 -15.89 7.49 6.14
N GLY A 254 -16.07 8.73 5.67
CA GLY A 254 -17.11 9.01 4.69
C GLY A 254 -16.92 8.15 3.44
N PRO A 255 -18.01 7.81 2.72
CA PRO A 255 -17.88 7.12 1.45
C PRO A 255 -17.00 7.95 0.51
N GLY A 256 -16.01 7.30 -0.09
CA GLY A 256 -15.17 7.91 -1.11
C GLY A 256 -14.21 8.99 -0.59
N GLY A 257 -13.18 8.60 0.17
CA GLY A 257 -12.01 9.46 0.45
C GLY A 257 -11.23 9.92 -0.79
N TRP A 258 -11.71 9.55 -1.98
CA TRP A 258 -11.21 9.91 -3.29
C TRP A 258 -12.19 10.79 -4.07
N LEU A 259 -13.36 11.12 -3.52
CA LEU A 259 -14.31 12.05 -4.16
C LEU A 259 -13.82 13.47 -3.93
N MET A 260 -13.78 14.29 -4.98
CA MET A 260 -13.31 15.67 -4.92
C MET A 260 -14.33 16.60 -4.27
N ALA A 261 -15.61 16.26 -4.37
CA ALA A 261 -16.69 17.08 -3.83
C ALA A 261 -17.74 16.21 -3.13
N LYS A 262 -18.38 16.77 -2.08
CA LYS A 262 -19.55 16.13 -1.45
C LYS A 262 -20.66 15.84 -2.47
N ASN A 263 -20.83 16.74 -3.44
CA ASN A 263 -21.84 16.62 -4.49
C ASN A 263 -21.50 15.54 -5.55
N GLU A 264 -20.25 15.05 -5.57
CA GLU A 264 -19.86 13.91 -6.40
C GLU A 264 -20.41 12.61 -5.81
N ALA A 265 -20.42 12.50 -4.47
CA ALA A 265 -20.99 11.34 -3.77
C ALA A 265 -22.47 11.14 -4.11
N GLU A 266 -23.23 12.23 -4.27
CA GLU A 266 -24.66 12.18 -4.56
C GLU A 266 -24.97 11.47 -5.89
N GLY A 267 -24.15 11.67 -6.93
CA GLY A 267 -24.32 10.98 -8.21
C GLY A 267 -24.10 9.47 -8.07
N TYR A 268 -23.03 9.08 -7.37
CA TYR A 268 -22.70 7.68 -7.13
C TYR A 268 -23.69 6.97 -6.18
N ILE A 269 -24.18 7.66 -5.15
CA ILE A 269 -25.23 7.15 -4.26
C ILE A 269 -26.52 6.94 -5.05
N TRP A 270 -26.87 7.87 -5.95
CA TRP A 270 -28.04 7.74 -6.81
C TRP A 270 -27.95 6.48 -7.69
N LEU A 271 -26.79 6.21 -8.33
CA LEU A 271 -26.57 4.99 -9.10
C LEU A 271 -26.87 3.75 -8.25
N LYS A 272 -26.27 3.66 -7.06
CA LYS A 272 -26.46 2.53 -6.13
C LYS A 272 -27.92 2.33 -5.70
N GLN A 273 -28.67 3.41 -5.49
CA GLN A 273 -30.04 3.35 -4.97
C GLN A 273 -31.09 3.09 -6.05
N ASN A 274 -30.81 3.44 -7.32
CA ASN A 274 -31.81 3.46 -8.38
C ASN A 274 -31.54 2.44 -9.50
N LEU A 275 -30.33 1.89 -9.59
CA LEU A 275 -29.99 0.89 -10.60
C LEU A 275 -29.94 -0.52 -9.99
N PRO A 276 -30.33 -1.55 -10.75
CA PRO A 276 -30.15 -2.94 -10.33
C PRO A 276 -28.68 -3.29 -10.06
N ILE A 277 -28.46 -4.27 -9.18
CA ILE A 277 -27.13 -4.86 -8.94
C ILE A 277 -26.57 -5.42 -10.25
N ASN A 278 -25.25 -5.25 -10.47
CA ASN A 278 -24.52 -5.61 -11.68
C ASN A 278 -24.93 -4.84 -12.94
N THR A 279 -25.64 -3.72 -12.82
CA THR A 279 -25.86 -2.84 -13.98
C THR A 279 -24.51 -2.39 -14.52
N ARG A 280 -24.31 -2.49 -15.84
CA ARG A 280 -23.07 -2.06 -16.49
C ARG A 280 -23.05 -0.55 -16.65
N VAL A 281 -22.21 0.12 -15.86
CA VAL A 281 -22.06 1.57 -15.85
C VAL A 281 -20.65 1.92 -16.29
N PHE A 282 -20.50 2.72 -17.34
CA PHE A 282 -19.20 3.16 -17.84
C PHE A 282 -18.77 4.48 -17.18
N PRO A 283 -17.74 4.50 -16.32
CA PRO A 283 -17.13 5.75 -15.90
C PRO A 283 -16.18 6.26 -16.97
N PHE A 284 -16.35 7.53 -17.36
CA PHE A 284 -15.45 8.21 -18.30
C PHE A 284 -14.05 8.41 -17.72
N SER A 285 -13.94 8.60 -16.40
CA SER A 285 -12.63 8.68 -15.72
C SER A 285 -11.97 7.31 -15.58
N ILE A 286 -10.73 7.19 -16.07
CA ILE A 286 -9.89 5.97 -15.93
C ILE A 286 -9.70 5.59 -14.47
N ALA A 287 -9.48 6.58 -13.60
CA ALA A 287 -9.15 6.36 -12.19
C ALA A 287 -10.30 5.72 -11.40
N HIS A 288 -11.49 5.60 -11.99
CA HIS A 288 -12.74 5.32 -11.28
C HIS A 288 -13.50 4.11 -11.81
N ALA A 289 -12.91 3.33 -12.72
CA ALA A 289 -13.46 2.05 -13.15
C ALA A 289 -13.76 1.12 -11.96
N ASN A 290 -12.88 1.07 -10.96
CA ASN A 290 -13.07 0.29 -9.73
C ASN A 290 -14.15 0.82 -8.78
N ARG A 291 -14.61 2.07 -8.93
CA ARG A 291 -15.67 2.63 -8.07
C ARG A 291 -17.00 1.94 -8.31
N MET A 292 -17.25 1.50 -9.55
CA MET A 292 -18.48 0.81 -9.92
C MET A 292 -18.65 -0.47 -9.09
N ALA A 293 -17.58 -1.25 -8.93
CA ALA A 293 -17.60 -2.45 -8.11
C ALA A 293 -17.98 -2.16 -6.64
N GLY A 294 -17.54 -1.04 -6.07
CA GLY A 294 -17.93 -0.61 -4.72
C GLY A 294 -19.38 -0.15 -4.58
N LEU A 295 -20.07 0.10 -5.71
CA LEU A 295 -21.46 0.52 -5.78
C LEU A 295 -22.38 -0.61 -6.24
N ASP A 296 -21.89 -1.86 -6.25
CA ASP A 296 -22.61 -3.03 -6.74
C ASP A 296 -22.97 -2.90 -8.24
N MET A 297 -22.15 -2.17 -9.00
CA MET A 297 -22.25 -1.98 -10.46
C MET A 297 -21.10 -2.67 -11.19
N GLU A 298 -21.29 -3.02 -12.46
CA GLU A 298 -20.27 -3.66 -13.28
C GLU A 298 -19.59 -2.63 -14.18
N SER A 299 -18.26 -2.67 -14.24
CA SER A 299 -17.45 -1.97 -15.22
C SER A 299 -16.19 -2.77 -15.45
N CYS A 300 -15.83 -3.02 -16.71
CA CYS A 300 -14.60 -3.73 -16.99
C CYS A 300 -13.39 -2.80 -16.77
N GLU A 301 -12.70 -3.01 -15.65
CA GLU A 301 -11.46 -2.31 -15.31
C GLU A 301 -10.25 -2.90 -16.05
N TRP A 302 -10.30 -4.18 -16.41
CA TRP A 302 -9.16 -4.95 -16.92
C TRP A 302 -9.26 -5.32 -18.41
N CYS A 303 -10.35 -4.93 -19.09
CA CYS A 303 -10.55 -5.17 -20.52
C CYS A 303 -9.68 -4.18 -21.31
N PRO A 304 -8.68 -4.66 -22.09
CA PRO A 304 -7.80 -3.80 -22.86
C PRO A 304 -8.54 -2.77 -23.73
N GLU A 305 -9.63 -3.17 -24.34
CA GLU A 305 -10.44 -2.39 -25.27
C GLU A 305 -11.12 -1.23 -24.54
N VAL A 306 -11.69 -1.50 -23.36
CA VAL A 306 -12.32 -0.50 -22.51
C VAL A 306 -11.29 0.49 -21.93
N ILE A 307 -10.10 0.00 -21.54
CA ILE A 307 -9.00 0.87 -21.08
C ILE A 307 -8.55 1.79 -22.22
N GLN A 308 -8.26 1.23 -23.39
CA GLN A 308 -7.84 1.98 -24.58
C GLN A 308 -8.89 3.02 -24.98
N PHE A 309 -10.17 2.65 -24.91
CA PHE A 309 -11.25 3.59 -25.20
C PHE A 309 -11.25 4.75 -24.20
N ARG A 310 -11.15 4.51 -22.89
CA ARG A 310 -11.05 5.61 -21.90
C ARG A 310 -9.83 6.51 -22.13
N GLU A 311 -8.68 5.95 -22.50
CA GLU A 311 -7.49 6.73 -22.86
C GLU A 311 -7.72 7.57 -24.12
N TYR A 312 -8.42 7.02 -25.12
CA TYR A 312 -8.85 7.77 -26.30
C TYR A 312 -9.74 8.96 -25.92
N LEU A 313 -10.72 8.75 -25.03
CA LEU A 313 -11.64 9.81 -24.57
C LEU A 313 -10.95 10.98 -23.84
N ILE A 314 -9.82 10.74 -23.18
CA ILE A 314 -9.05 11.81 -22.51
C ILE A 314 -8.23 12.61 -23.51
N ASN A 315 -7.69 11.95 -24.53
CA ASN A 315 -6.83 12.60 -25.52
C ASN A 315 -7.62 13.32 -26.62
N LYS A 316 -8.88 12.94 -26.82
CA LYS A 316 -9.74 13.48 -27.87
C LYS A 316 -11.20 13.44 -27.41
N THR A 317 -11.91 14.55 -27.61
CA THR A 317 -13.36 14.59 -27.46
C THR A 317 -13.99 13.62 -28.49
N PRO A 318 -14.62 12.53 -28.06
CA PRO A 318 -15.17 11.53 -28.97
C PRO A 318 -16.37 12.10 -29.73
N ASP A 319 -16.61 11.54 -30.91
CA ASP A 319 -17.92 11.70 -31.54
C ASP A 319 -18.98 10.94 -30.71
N PRO A 320 -20.15 11.55 -30.40
CA PRO A 320 -21.18 10.89 -29.60
C PRO A 320 -21.65 9.53 -30.15
N MET A 321 -21.71 9.37 -31.47
CA MET A 321 -22.11 8.10 -32.09
C MET A 321 -21.02 7.04 -31.92
N GLU A 322 -19.75 7.41 -32.08
CA GLU A 322 -18.62 6.53 -31.80
C GLU A 322 -18.65 6.02 -30.35
N ALA A 323 -18.84 6.93 -29.38
CA ALA A 323 -18.93 6.57 -27.98
C ALA A 323 -20.13 5.67 -27.68
N TYR A 324 -21.31 6.01 -28.19
CA TYR A 324 -22.50 5.20 -28.00
C TYR A 324 -22.31 3.77 -28.54
N ASN A 325 -21.81 3.63 -29.77
CA ASN A 325 -21.63 2.32 -30.40
C ASN A 325 -20.65 1.44 -29.62
N PHE A 326 -19.53 2.01 -29.16
CA PHE A 326 -18.57 1.29 -28.33
C PHE A 326 -19.20 0.84 -26.99
N LEU A 327 -19.89 1.75 -26.30
CA LEU A 327 -20.49 1.43 -25.01
C LEU A 327 -21.57 0.35 -25.14
N ARG A 328 -22.38 0.40 -26.20
CA ARG A 328 -23.39 -0.62 -26.46
C ARG A 328 -22.80 -1.95 -26.88
N SER A 329 -21.72 -1.97 -27.67
CA SER A 329 -21.05 -3.23 -28.05
C SER A 329 -20.43 -3.94 -26.85
N GLU A 330 -19.98 -3.19 -25.85
CA GLU A 330 -19.48 -3.72 -24.57
C GLU A 330 -20.58 -4.00 -23.54
N GLY A 331 -21.85 -3.78 -23.91
CA GLY A 331 -23.01 -4.05 -23.07
C GLY A 331 -23.22 -3.07 -21.92
N TYR A 332 -22.63 -1.87 -21.98
CA TYR A 332 -22.96 -0.82 -21.01
C TYR A 332 -24.38 -0.30 -21.23
N GLU A 333 -25.05 0.04 -20.12
CA GLU A 333 -26.41 0.59 -20.11
C GLU A 333 -26.42 2.06 -19.69
N TYR A 334 -25.46 2.44 -18.85
CA TYR A 334 -25.30 3.80 -18.35
C TYR A 334 -23.85 4.25 -18.51
N ALA A 335 -23.67 5.56 -18.53
CA ALA A 335 -22.35 6.17 -18.43
C ALA A 335 -22.36 7.29 -17.38
N ILE A 336 -21.22 7.55 -16.75
CA ILE A 336 -21.08 8.64 -15.78
C ILE A 336 -19.85 9.48 -16.09
N ILE A 337 -20.07 10.79 -16.14
CA ILE A 337 -19.02 11.83 -16.18
C ILE A 337 -18.98 12.46 -14.80
N ASP A 338 -17.79 12.50 -14.19
CA ASP A 338 -17.57 13.09 -12.87
C ASP A 338 -16.52 14.20 -12.90
N ALA A 339 -16.31 14.84 -11.74
CA ALA A 339 -15.38 15.95 -11.61
C ALA A 339 -13.93 15.59 -11.93
N HIS A 340 -13.54 14.32 -11.76
CA HIS A 340 -12.17 13.89 -12.08
C HIS A 340 -11.94 13.83 -13.58
N TYR A 341 -12.94 13.41 -14.35
CA TYR A 341 -12.86 13.53 -15.80
C TYR A 341 -12.74 15.00 -16.24
N ALA A 342 -13.48 15.90 -15.58
CA ALA A 342 -13.39 17.34 -15.84
C ALA A 342 -12.01 17.93 -15.49
N GLU A 343 -11.37 17.45 -14.42
CA GLU A 343 -9.99 17.83 -14.08
C GLU A 343 -8.97 17.32 -15.11
N GLN A 344 -9.18 16.14 -15.68
CA GLN A 344 -8.28 15.55 -16.68
C GLN A 344 -8.41 16.21 -18.06
N LEU A 345 -9.63 16.43 -18.53
CA LEU A 345 -9.90 16.97 -19.87
C LEU A 345 -9.93 18.50 -19.91
N GLY A 346 -10.35 19.14 -18.82
CA GLY A 346 -10.68 20.56 -18.77
C GLY A 346 -12.19 20.79 -18.68
N ALA A 347 -12.59 21.81 -17.92
CA ALA A 347 -14.00 22.09 -17.64
C ALA A 347 -14.80 22.49 -18.90
N ASN A 348 -14.18 23.25 -19.82
CA ASN A 348 -14.86 23.71 -21.02
C ASN A 348 -15.08 22.55 -22.00
N GLU A 349 -14.05 21.77 -22.25
CA GLU A 349 -14.04 20.58 -23.09
C GLU A 349 -15.03 19.53 -22.58
N THR A 350 -15.11 19.38 -21.24
CA THR A 350 -16.09 18.48 -20.61
C THR A 350 -17.52 18.98 -20.80
N ASN A 351 -17.78 20.28 -20.68
CA ASN A 351 -19.11 20.85 -20.92
C ASN A 351 -19.53 20.74 -22.39
N GLU A 352 -18.59 20.92 -23.32
CA GLU A 352 -18.81 20.70 -24.76
C GLU A 352 -19.16 19.24 -25.04
N LEU A 353 -18.42 18.29 -24.45
CA LEU A 353 -18.73 16.86 -24.54
C LEU A 353 -20.11 16.54 -23.98
N ILE A 354 -20.43 17.01 -22.77
CA ILE A 354 -21.76 16.80 -22.16
C ILE A 354 -22.86 17.32 -23.10
N SER A 355 -22.67 18.51 -23.65
CA SER A 355 -23.63 19.14 -24.56
C SER A 355 -23.78 18.35 -25.85
N SER A 356 -22.69 17.84 -26.43
CA SER A 356 -22.73 17.02 -27.64
C SER A 356 -23.37 15.65 -27.41
N LEU A 357 -23.12 15.01 -26.26
CA LEU A 357 -23.77 13.76 -25.87
C LEU A 357 -25.29 13.95 -25.74
N ILE A 358 -25.74 15.01 -25.07
CA ILE A 358 -27.17 15.33 -24.93
C ILE A 358 -27.78 15.66 -26.29
N ALA A 359 -27.14 16.51 -27.09
CA ALA A 359 -27.63 16.94 -28.40
C ALA A 359 -27.74 15.78 -29.40
N SER A 360 -26.93 14.74 -29.26
CA SER A 360 -27.00 13.54 -30.11
C SER A 360 -28.31 12.77 -29.97
N GLY A 361 -29.02 12.93 -28.85
CA GLY A 361 -30.21 12.15 -28.51
C GLY A 361 -29.92 10.68 -28.17
N LEU A 362 -28.64 10.25 -28.13
CA LEU A 362 -28.24 8.88 -27.78
C LEU A 362 -28.00 8.68 -26.28
N PHE A 363 -27.80 9.78 -25.55
CA PHE A 363 -27.51 9.81 -24.12
C PHE A 363 -28.57 10.63 -23.40
N GLN A 364 -29.40 9.97 -22.59
CA GLN A 364 -30.42 10.64 -21.79
C GLN A 364 -29.88 10.92 -20.38
N PRO A 365 -29.75 12.20 -19.94
CA PRO A 365 -29.35 12.49 -18.57
C PRO A 365 -30.42 12.01 -17.59
N VAL A 366 -30.04 11.12 -16.67
CA VAL A 366 -30.94 10.55 -15.65
C VAL A 366 -30.69 11.13 -14.25
N LYS A 367 -29.47 11.63 -14.02
CA LYS A 367 -29.10 12.33 -12.79
C LYS A 367 -28.03 13.36 -13.11
N GLN A 368 -28.23 14.58 -12.65
CA GLN A 368 -27.25 15.66 -12.72
C GLN A 368 -27.06 16.26 -11.33
N THR A 369 -25.80 16.41 -10.92
CA THR A 369 -25.37 17.21 -9.77
C THR A 369 -24.43 18.30 -10.26
N GLN A 370 -23.90 19.13 -9.36
CA GLN A 370 -22.91 20.14 -9.74
C GLN A 370 -21.61 19.54 -10.30
N THR A 371 -21.31 18.28 -9.99
CA THR A 371 -20.01 17.65 -10.26
C THR A 371 -20.11 16.29 -10.94
N THR A 372 -21.32 15.79 -11.19
CA THR A 372 -21.54 14.50 -11.85
C THR A 372 -22.76 14.53 -12.75
N ILE A 373 -22.69 13.83 -13.88
CA ILE A 373 -23.83 13.57 -14.75
C ILE A 373 -23.84 12.08 -15.10
N ALA A 374 -24.94 11.40 -14.78
CA ALA A 374 -25.20 10.05 -15.21
C ALA A 374 -26.15 10.06 -16.41
N PHE A 375 -25.79 9.31 -17.44
CA PHE A 375 -26.54 9.13 -18.66
C PHE A 375 -27.05 7.70 -18.76
N LYS A 376 -28.28 7.54 -19.23
CA LYS A 376 -28.78 6.27 -19.77
C LYS A 376 -28.52 6.25 -21.28
N LEU A 377 -28.02 5.13 -21.77
CA LEU A 377 -27.87 4.89 -23.20
C LEU A 377 -29.22 4.45 -23.76
N LEU A 378 -29.74 5.17 -24.76
CA LEU A 378 -31.07 4.92 -25.34
C LEU A 378 -31.11 3.74 -26.30
#